data_AF-A0A843E1I2-F1
#
_entry.id   AF-A0A843E1I2-F1
#
_cell.length_a   1.000
_cell.length_b   1.000
_cell.length_c   1.000
_cell.angle_alpha   90.00
_cell.angle_beta   90.00
_cell.angle_gamma   90.00
#
_symmetry.space_group_name_H-M   'P 1'
#
loop_
_entity.id
_entity.type
_entity.pdbx_description
1 polymer ?
#
loop_
_entity_poly.entity_id
_entity_poly.type
_entity_poly.pdbx_seq_one_letter_code
_entity_poly.pdbx_strand_id
1 'polypeptide(L)'
;MFDLKLQYIATWVRDRGYTSVALQLPEGLKLRATEIVDFLTQETEANYVMLGDPCYGACDLFTNYSCVADALVHFGHSPIPSQGVDPKVLYIEAD
;
A
#
# COMPACT_ATOMS: atom_id res chain seq x y z
N MET A 1 17.26 -2.16 8.42
CA MET A 1 16.28 -1.17 7.90
C MET A 1 15.55 -1.89 6.79
N PHE A 2 14.23 -2.03 6.86
CA PHE A 2 13.44 -2.80 5.89
C PHE A 2 13.46 -2.13 4.51
N ASP A 3 13.60 -2.92 3.45
CA ASP A 3 13.44 -2.44 2.07
C ASP A 3 11.94 -2.44 1.69
N LEU A 4 11.33 -1.25 1.70
CA LEU A 4 9.91 -1.06 1.39
C LEU A 4 9.63 -0.94 -0.11
N LYS A 5 10.64 -1.14 -0.97
CA LYS A 5 10.49 -1.15 -2.44
C LYS A 5 9.72 0.05 -2.98
N LEU A 6 9.95 1.25 -2.43
CA LEU A 6 9.14 2.44 -2.73
C LEU A 6 9.17 2.84 -4.21
N GLN A 7 10.31 2.69 -4.88
CA GLN A 7 10.41 2.95 -6.33
C GLN A 7 9.54 1.99 -7.16
N TYR A 8 9.43 0.74 -6.72
CA TYR A 8 8.58 -0.25 -7.37
C TYR A 8 7.10 0.11 -7.21
N ILE A 9 6.70 0.55 -6.02
CA ILE A 9 5.34 1.07 -5.78
C ILE A 9 5.06 2.27 -6.70
N ALA A 10 5.94 3.27 -6.74
CA ALA A 10 5.77 4.45 -7.57
C ALA A 10 5.66 4.11 -9.07
N THR A 11 6.43 3.13 -9.54
CA THR A 11 6.36 2.65 -10.93
C THR A 11 5.03 1.95 -11.19
N TRP A 12 4.60 1.06 -10.29
CA TRP A 12 3.31 0.39 -10.39
C TRP A 12 2.13 1.37 -10.41
N VAL A 13 2.18 2.42 -9.59
CA VAL A 13 1.16 3.49 -9.57
C VAL A 13 1.11 4.24 -10.91
N ARG A 14 2.27 4.65 -11.43
CA ARG A 14 2.35 5.38 -12.72
C ARG A 14 1.91 4.53 -13.91
N ASP A 15 2.44 3.32 -14.02
CA ASP A 15 2.16 2.42 -15.16
C ASP A 15 0.68 2.03 -15.24
N ARG A 16 -0.02 1.99 -14.09
CA ARG A 16 -1.45 1.71 -13.99
C ARG A 16 -2.33 2.95 -14.08
N GLY A 17 -1.75 4.15 -14.00
CA GLY A 17 -2.49 5.41 -14.03
C GLY A 17 -3.41 5.62 -12.84
N TYR A 18 -3.05 5.13 -11.65
CA TYR A 18 -3.85 5.36 -10.44
C TYR A 18 -3.70 6.81 -9.97
N THR A 19 -4.81 7.43 -9.57
CA THR A 19 -4.85 8.84 -9.13
C THR A 19 -5.06 8.99 -7.63
N SER A 20 -5.58 7.94 -6.99
CA SER A 20 -5.69 7.81 -5.53
C SER A 20 -5.31 6.40 -5.10
N VAL A 21 -4.46 6.27 -4.08
CA VAL A 21 -3.96 4.98 -3.58
C VAL A 21 -4.10 4.91 -2.06
N ALA A 22 -4.77 3.88 -1.56
CA ALA A 22 -4.86 3.59 -0.13
C ALA A 22 -3.58 2.87 0.32
N LEU A 23 -3.07 3.23 1.50
CA LEU A 23 -1.91 2.61 2.12
C LEU A 23 -2.32 1.94 3.43
N GLN A 24 -2.14 0.62 3.51
CA GLN A 24 -2.37 -0.16 4.72
C GLN A 24 -1.03 -0.62 5.30
N LEU A 25 -0.70 -0.13 6.50
CA LEU A 25 0.57 -0.44 7.16
C LEU A 25 0.34 -1.17 8.49
N PRO A 26 1.19 -2.14 8.84
CA PRO A 26 1.24 -2.66 10.19
C PRO A 26 1.76 -1.59 11.16
N GLU A 27 1.45 -1.73 12.45
CA GLU A 27 1.79 -0.75 13.49
C GLU A 27 3.26 -0.34 13.49
N GLY A 28 4.17 -1.31 13.30
CA GLY A 28 5.61 -1.05 13.27
C GLY A 28 6.07 -0.15 12.11
N LEU A 29 5.30 -0.09 11.01
CA LEU A 29 5.61 0.74 9.85
C LEU A 29 4.84 2.08 9.83
N LYS A 30 3.77 2.23 10.62
CA LYS A 30 3.02 3.50 10.73
C LYS A 30 3.89 4.67 11.19
N LEU A 31 4.95 4.40 11.97
CA LEU A 31 5.95 5.41 12.36
C LEU A 31 6.68 6.04 11.17
N ARG A 32 6.74 5.34 10.03
CA ARG A 32 7.36 5.80 8.77
C ARG A 32 6.32 6.22 7.73
N ALA A 33 5.04 6.30 8.10
CA ALA A 33 3.95 6.64 7.19
C ALA A 33 4.23 7.93 6.39
N THR A 34 4.63 9.00 7.09
CA THR A 34 4.91 10.29 6.45
C THR A 34 6.07 10.19 5.46
N GLU A 35 7.17 9.51 5.83
CA GLU A 35 8.32 9.28 4.93
C GLU A 35 7.92 8.55 3.65
N ILE A 36 7.08 7.52 3.78
CA ILE A 36 6.56 6.73 2.66
C ILE A 36 5.69 7.59 1.76
N VAL A 37 4.74 8.34 2.34
CA VAL A 37 3.83 9.21 1.59
C VAL A 37 4.60 10.33 0.90
N ASP A 38 5.56 10.96 1.57
CA ASP A 38 6.38 12.03 1.01
C ASP A 38 7.15 11.54 -0.21
N PHE A 39 7.81 10.38 -0.12
CA PHE A 39 8.52 9.78 -1.24
C PHE A 39 7.58 9.49 -2.42
N LEU A 40 6.45 8.82 -2.15
CA LEU A 40 5.52 8.43 -3.20
C LEU A 40 4.86 9.64 -3.88
N THR A 41 4.62 10.71 -3.14
CA THR A 41 4.09 11.99 -3.66
C THR A 41 5.14 12.74 -4.48
N GLN A 42 6.43 12.57 -4.20
CA GLN A 42 7.51 13.13 -5.03
C GLN A 42 7.67 12.37 -6.35
N GLU A 43 7.47 11.05 -6.33
CA GLU A 43 7.66 10.20 -7.51
C GLU A 43 6.40 10.06 -8.39
N THR A 44 5.23 10.48 -7.92
CA THR A 44 3.95 10.28 -8.61
C THR A 44 3.00 11.46 -8.41
N GLU A 45 2.05 11.66 -9.31
CA GLU A 45 0.99 12.67 -9.18
C GLU A 45 -0.25 12.16 -8.39
N ALA A 46 -0.16 10.97 -7.80
CA ALA A 46 -1.28 10.35 -7.10
C ALA A 46 -1.46 10.92 -5.68
N ASN A 47 -2.71 10.91 -5.21
CA ASN A 47 -3.02 11.18 -3.81
C ASN A 47 -2.94 9.89 -2.99
N TYR A 48 -2.48 10.00 -1.74
CA TYR A 48 -2.30 8.85 -0.86
C TYR A 48 -3.22 8.93 0.36
N VAL A 49 -3.98 7.87 0.60
CA VAL A 49 -4.90 7.75 1.74
C VAL A 49 -4.32 6.76 2.74
N MET A 50 -3.87 7.26 3.89
CA MET A 50 -3.38 6.42 4.98
C MET A 50 -4.55 5.79 5.74
N LEU A 51 -4.62 4.46 5.77
CA LEU A 51 -5.60 3.75 6.58
C LEU A 51 -5.16 3.75 8.05
N GLY A 52 -5.99 4.33 8.90
CA GLY A 52 -5.69 4.51 10.33
C GLY A 52 -5.90 3.25 11.17
N ASP A 53 -6.76 2.33 10.72
CA ASP A 53 -7.11 1.12 11.46
C ASP A 53 -5.89 0.22 11.70
N PRO A 54 -5.85 -0.53 12.81
CA PRO A 54 -4.82 -1.54 13.04
C PRO A 54 -4.78 -2.57 11.91
N CYS A 55 -3.57 -3.05 11.60
CA CYS A 55 -3.35 -4.11 10.62
C CYS A 55 -2.40 -5.15 11.24
N TYR A 56 -2.91 -6.35 11.52
CA TYR A 56 -2.13 -7.40 12.18
C TYR A 56 -1.52 -8.42 11.21
N GLY A 57 -1.96 -8.43 9.95
CA GLY A 57 -1.52 -9.41 8.95
C GLY A 57 -2.19 -9.24 7.60
N ALA A 58 -1.79 -10.06 6.63
CA ALA A 58 -2.46 -10.17 5.33
C ALA A 58 -3.94 -10.55 5.44
N CYS A 59 -4.35 -11.22 6.53
CA CYS A 59 -5.75 -11.55 6.78
C CYS A 59 -6.64 -10.32 6.98
N ASP A 60 -6.07 -9.20 7.43
CA ASP A 60 -6.79 -7.95 7.72
C ASP A 60 -6.83 -7.01 6.51
N LEU A 61 -6.75 -7.56 5.29
CA LEU A 61 -6.77 -6.75 4.09
C LEU A 61 -8.00 -5.82 4.06
N PHE A 62 -7.78 -4.53 3.82
CA PHE A 62 -8.87 -3.56 3.67
C PHE A 62 -9.54 -3.70 2.29
N THR A 63 -10.50 -4.61 2.17
CA THR A 63 -11.17 -4.96 0.90
C THR A 63 -12.05 -3.84 0.33
N ASN A 64 -12.52 -2.91 1.15
CA ASN A 64 -13.37 -1.78 0.73
C ASN A 64 -12.56 -0.54 0.28
N TYR A 65 -11.30 -0.72 -0.10
CA TYR A 65 -10.42 0.38 -0.54
C TYR A 65 -11.00 1.19 -1.71
N SER A 66 -11.81 0.57 -2.58
CA SER A 66 -12.43 1.22 -3.73
C SER A 66 -13.37 2.38 -3.36
N CYS A 67 -13.81 2.45 -2.11
CA CYS A 67 -14.62 3.56 -1.61
C CYS A 67 -13.80 4.83 -1.32
N VAL A 68 -12.48 4.71 -1.21
CA VAL A 68 -11.59 5.81 -0.81
C VAL A 68 -10.43 6.04 -1.79
N ALA A 69 -10.09 5.04 -2.61
CA ALA A 69 -8.96 5.07 -3.53
C ALA A 69 -9.16 4.14 -4.74
N ASP A 70 -8.36 4.31 -5.79
CA ASP A 70 -8.39 3.47 -6.99
C ASP A 70 -7.72 2.11 -6.79
N ALA A 71 -6.79 2.04 -5.83
CA ALA A 71 -5.90 0.92 -5.57
C ALA A 71 -5.47 0.88 -4.09
N LEU A 72 -4.90 -0.26 -3.68
CA LEU A 72 -4.41 -0.48 -2.32
C LEU A 72 -2.97 -1.01 -2.34
N VAL A 73 -2.11 -0.45 -1.48
CA VAL A 73 -0.81 -1.04 -1.15
C VAL A 73 -0.87 -1.57 0.28
N HIS A 74 -0.63 -2.87 0.43
CA HIS A 74 -0.62 -3.57 1.71
C HIS A 74 0.82 -3.93 2.09
N PHE A 75 1.34 -3.31 3.15
CA PHE A 75 2.72 -3.47 3.59
C PHE A 75 2.89 -4.59 4.61
N GLY A 76 4.09 -5.17 4.65
CA GLY A 76 4.57 -6.09 5.69
C GLY A 76 4.18 -7.56 5.50
N HIS A 77 3.36 -7.90 4.50
CA HIS A 77 2.83 -9.26 4.37
C HIS A 77 2.72 -9.71 2.91
N SER A 78 2.91 -11.01 2.69
CA SER A 78 2.63 -11.69 1.42
C SER A 78 1.13 -12.00 1.30
N PRO A 79 0.58 -12.12 0.08
CA PRO A 79 -0.83 -12.47 -0.12
C PRO A 79 -1.17 -13.87 0.41
N ILE A 80 -2.37 -14.02 0.97
CA ILE A 80 -2.89 -15.34 1.37
C ILE A 80 -3.56 -16.00 0.14
N PRO A 81 -3.10 -17.17 -0.33
CA PRO A 81 -3.60 -17.78 -1.56
C PRO A 81 -5.13 -18.01 -1.61
N SER A 82 -5.78 -18.20 -0.46
CA SER A 82 -7.23 -18.42 -0.37
C SER A 82 -8.07 -17.16 -0.44
N GLN A 83 -7.49 -15.96 -0.35
CA GLN A 83 -8.22 -14.68 -0.41
C GLN A 83 -8.48 -14.18 -1.83
N GLY A 84 -8.06 -14.95 -2.85
CA GLY A 84 -8.18 -14.56 -4.24
C GLY A 84 -7.11 -13.56 -4.67
N VAL A 85 -7.19 -13.12 -5.92
CA VAL A 85 -6.25 -12.16 -6.51
C VAL A 85 -7.03 -10.92 -6.93
N ASP A 86 -6.72 -9.79 -6.32
CA ASP A 86 -7.19 -8.48 -6.75
C ASP A 86 -6.06 -7.76 -7.50
N PRO A 87 -6.20 -7.47 -8.81
CA PRO A 87 -5.15 -6.83 -9.60
C PRO A 87 -4.85 -5.38 -9.19
N LYS A 88 -5.69 -4.77 -8.34
CA LYS A 88 -5.51 -3.40 -7.82
C LYS A 88 -4.95 -3.37 -6.39
N VAL A 89 -4.63 -4.53 -5.84
CA VAL A 89 -3.94 -4.65 -4.54
C VAL A 89 -2.49 -5.05 -4.78
N LEU A 90 -1.57 -4.24 -4.28
CA LEU A 90 -0.14 -4.53 -4.29
C LEU A 90 0.34 -4.91 -2.88
N TYR A 91 0.93 -6.09 -2.76
CA TYR A 91 1.56 -6.53 -1.51
C TYR A 91 3.04 -6.20 -1.52
N ILE A 92 3.53 -5.61 -0.42
CA ILE A 92 4.94 -5.27 -0.22
C ILE A 92 5.44 -5.97 1.04
N GLU A 93 6.22 -7.02 0.86
CA GLU A 93 6.89 -7.75 1.94
C GLU A 93 7.99 -6.88 2.55
N ALA A 94 8.07 -6.86 3.88
CA ALA A 94 9.11 -6.15 4.63
C ALA A 94 10.13 -7.17 5.15
N ASP A 95 11.13 -7.45 4.32
CA ASP A 95 12.28 -8.31 4.64
C ASP A 95 13.49 -7.50 5.18
#